data_AF-A0A552PNF5-F1
#
_entry.id   AF-A0A552PNF5-F1
#
_cell.length_a   1.000
_cell.length_b   1.000
_cell.length_c   1.000
_cell.angle_alpha   90.00
_cell.angle_beta   90.00
_cell.angle_gamma   90.00
#
_symmetry.space_group_name_H-M   'P 1'
#
loop_
_entity.id
_entity.type
_entity.pdbx_description
1 polymer ?
#
loop_
_entity_poly.entity_id
_entity_poly.type
_entity_poly.pdbx_seq_one_letter_code
_entity_poly.pdbx_strand_id
1 'polypeptide(L)'
;MAQSRRQYECSRNGVQPSIPGSIYRDGYCFIPISAGKCIAYRDPFGFSDLTSSGPSGMTKCDNPEIVNDEATGKKYYRFFSGSKFILG
;
A
#
# COMPACT_ATOMS: atom_id res chain seq x y z
N MET A 1 -18.06 8.91 12.44
CA MET A 1 -16.66 8.70 12.87
C MET A 1 -15.79 8.92 11.64
N ALA A 2 -14.98 9.98 11.60
CA ALA A 2 -14.13 10.27 10.45
C ALA A 2 -12.97 9.25 10.43
N GLN A 3 -13.04 8.27 9.54
CA GLN A 3 -11.96 7.33 9.30
C GLN A 3 -10.76 8.15 8.79
N SER A 4 -9.78 8.39 9.67
CA SER A 4 -8.61 9.19 9.35
C SER A 4 -7.81 8.47 8.28
N ARG A 5 -7.94 8.92 7.04
CA ARG A 5 -7.11 8.49 5.91
C ARG A 5 -5.65 8.79 6.27
N ARG A 6 -4.88 7.75 6.55
CA ARG A 6 -3.45 7.88 6.85
C ARG A 6 -2.63 7.49 5.63
N GLN A 7 -1.67 8.34 5.30
CA GLN A 7 -0.67 8.04 4.29
C GLN A 7 0.47 7.23 4.91
N TYR A 8 0.90 6.23 4.17
CA TYR A 8 1.99 5.33 4.49
C TYR A 8 3.01 5.34 3.35
N GLU A 9 4.25 5.00 3.68
CA GLU A 9 5.35 4.86 2.74
C GLU A 9 5.98 3.49 2.92
N CYS A 10 6.12 2.73 1.84
CA CYS A 10 6.95 1.54 1.82
C CYS A 10 8.40 1.95 1.61
N SER A 11 9.29 1.46 2.46
CA SER A 11 10.73 1.72 2.36
C SER A 11 11.50 0.43 2.62
N ARG A 12 12.82 0.45 2.38
CA ARG A 12 13.72 -0.67 2.73
C ARG A 12 13.72 -1.04 4.21
N ASN A 13 13.28 -0.12 5.06
CA ASN A 13 13.16 -0.32 6.51
C ASN A 13 11.75 -0.81 6.92
N GLY A 14 10.89 -1.13 5.94
CA GLY A 14 9.48 -1.41 6.16
C GLY A 14 8.58 -0.20 5.94
N VAL A 15 7.40 -0.25 6.55
CA VAL A 15 6.31 0.70 6.30
C VAL A 15 6.36 1.83 7.33
N GLN A 16 6.16 3.06 6.87
CA GLN A 16 6.15 4.25 7.73
C GLN A 16 4.88 5.09 7.52
N PRO A 17 4.09 5.39 8.57
CA PRO A 17 4.24 4.86 9.93
C PRO A 17 4.04 3.34 9.96
N SER A 18 4.59 2.67 10.98
CA SER A 18 4.55 1.21 11.08
C SER A 18 3.12 0.68 11.10
N ILE A 19 2.88 -0.38 10.31
CA ILE A 19 1.61 -1.13 10.33
C ILE A 19 1.88 -2.49 11.00
N PRO A 20 1.16 -2.84 12.07
CA PRO A 20 1.30 -4.15 12.70
C PRO A 20 1.06 -5.29 11.72
N GLY A 21 1.98 -6.25 11.68
CA GLY A 21 1.92 -7.39 10.76
C GLY A 21 2.29 -7.08 9.31
N SER A 22 2.73 -5.85 9.00
CA SER A 22 3.38 -5.57 7.72
C SER A 22 4.78 -6.17 7.66
N ILE A 23 5.19 -6.60 6.47
CA ILE A 23 6.46 -7.31 6.24
C ILE A 23 7.16 -6.64 5.06
N TYR A 24 8.46 -6.40 5.17
CA TYR A 24 9.29 -6.04 4.02
C TYR A 24 10.08 -7.26 3.55
N ARG A 25 9.94 -7.62 2.27
CA ARG A 25 10.68 -8.73 1.66
C ARG A 25 10.85 -8.49 0.16
N ASP A 26 12.01 -8.87 -0.38
CA ASP A 26 12.26 -8.88 -1.83
C ASP A 26 12.03 -7.52 -2.55
N GLY A 27 12.19 -6.39 -1.85
CA GLY A 27 11.93 -5.06 -2.42
C GLY A 27 10.48 -4.59 -2.31
N TYR A 28 9.63 -5.32 -1.59
CA TYR A 28 8.21 -5.02 -1.42
C TYR A 28 7.80 -4.94 0.05
N CYS A 29 6.80 -4.11 0.32
CA CYS A 29 6.03 -4.17 1.56
C CYS A 29 4.74 -4.94 1.35
N PHE A 30 4.51 -5.91 2.21
CA PHE A 30 3.29 -6.71 2.29
C PHE A 30 2.46 -6.17 3.45
N ILE A 31 1.31 -5.57 3.13
CA ILE A 31 0.44 -4.90 4.10
C ILE A 31 -0.79 -5.76 4.33
N PRO A 32 -1.06 -6.24 5.56
CA PRO A 32 -2.22 -7.09 5.79
C PRO A 32 -3.49 -6.32 5.43
N ILE A 33 -4.39 -6.95 4.68
CA ILE A 33 -5.65 -6.30 4.26
C ILE A 33 -6.51 -5.91 5.47
N SER A 34 -6.35 -6.59 6.61
CA SER A 34 -7.00 -6.24 7.88
C SER A 34 -6.58 -4.87 8.44
N ALA A 35 -5.48 -4.27 7.96
CA ALA A 35 -5.07 -2.93 8.38
C ALA A 35 -5.96 -1.81 7.81
N GLY A 36 -6.74 -2.09 6.76
CA GLY A 36 -7.64 -1.13 6.12
C GLY A 36 -7.76 -1.37 4.62
N LYS A 37 -8.75 -0.73 3.99
CA LYS A 37 -8.91 -0.79 2.53
C LYS A 37 -7.89 0.15 1.88
N CYS A 38 -7.20 -0.30 0.82
CA CYS A 38 -6.40 0.64 0.02
C CYS A 38 -7.32 1.63 -0.71
N ILE A 39 -7.07 2.92 -0.53
CA ILE A 39 -7.86 4.00 -1.13
C ILE A 39 -7.10 4.61 -2.32
N ALA A 40 -5.80 4.83 -2.14
CA ALA A 40 -4.94 5.41 -3.16
C ALA A 40 -3.50 4.93 -2.98
N TYR A 41 -2.72 4.93 -4.06
CA TYR A 41 -1.29 4.65 -4.02
C TYR A 41 -0.53 5.42 -5.10
N ARG A 42 0.78 5.50 -4.93
CA ARG A 42 1.72 6.09 -5.88
C ARG A 42 2.93 5.18 -5.94
N ASP A 43 3.26 4.73 -7.14
CA ASP A 43 4.44 3.93 -7.42
C ASP A 43 5.74 4.74 -7.25
N PRO A 44 6.86 4.13 -6.79
CA PRO A 44 8.17 4.78 -6.63
C PRO A 44 8.69 5.51 -7.86
N PHE A 45 8.40 5.02 -9.06
CA PHE A 45 8.88 5.59 -10.32
C PHE A 45 7.94 6.68 -10.86
N GLY A 46 6.86 7.00 -10.15
CA GLY A 46 5.93 8.04 -10.56
C GLY A 46 5.07 7.68 -11.77
N PHE A 47 5.08 6.40 -12.22
CA PHE A 47 4.16 5.88 -13.23
C PHE A 47 2.75 5.65 -12.67
N SER A 48 2.31 6.52 -11.77
CA SER A 48 0.88 6.67 -11.47
C SER A 48 0.22 7.03 -12.79
N ASP A 49 -0.46 6.05 -13.39
CA ASP A 49 -1.16 6.11 -14.66
C ASP A 49 -1.62 7.55 -14.95
N LEU A 50 -1.09 8.15 -16.03
CA LEU A 50 -1.29 9.55 -16.45
C LEU A 50 -2.78 9.93 -16.61
N THR A 51 -3.70 8.98 -16.43
CA THR A 51 -5.14 9.12 -16.57
C THR A 51 -5.89 9.31 -15.24
N SER A 52 -5.27 9.06 -14.07
CA SER A 52 -5.99 9.03 -12.78
C SER A 52 -5.58 10.17 -11.86
N SER A 53 -6.15 11.36 -12.09
CA SER A 53 -5.99 12.57 -11.29
C SER A 53 -6.63 12.46 -9.89
N GLY A 54 -5.98 11.75 -8.96
CA GLY A 54 -6.21 11.91 -7.53
C GLY A 54 -5.51 13.16 -6.99
N PRO A 55 -5.96 13.75 -5.87
CA PRO A 55 -5.30 14.91 -5.28
C PRO A 55 -3.86 14.55 -4.90
N SER A 56 -2.87 15.21 -5.51
CA SER A 56 -1.41 15.07 -5.25
C SER A 56 -0.64 13.96 -5.99
N GLY A 57 -1.12 13.47 -7.14
CA GLY A 57 -0.35 12.52 -7.98
C GLY A 57 -0.36 11.08 -7.48
N MET A 58 -1.41 10.72 -6.72
CA MET A 58 -1.70 9.34 -6.34
C MET A 58 -2.82 8.79 -7.22
N THR A 59 -2.68 7.54 -7.65
CA THR A 59 -3.69 6.77 -8.37
C THR A 59 -4.65 6.12 -7.39
N LYS A 60 -5.92 6.00 -7.78
CA LYS A 60 -6.92 5.30 -6.96
C LYS A 60 -6.59 3.81 -6.88
N CYS A 61 -6.76 3.21 -5.71
CA CYS A 61 -6.58 1.77 -5.50
C CYS A 61 -7.82 1.00 -6.00
N ASP A 62 -8.06 0.97 -7.31
CA ASP A 62 -9.19 0.24 -7.90
C ASP A 62 -8.94 -1.28 -7.96
N ASN A 63 -7.71 -1.69 -8.30
CA ASN A 63 -7.31 -3.09 -8.32
C ASN A 63 -5.90 -3.28 -7.72
N PRO A 64 -5.75 -3.11 -6.39
CA PRO A 64 -4.45 -3.30 -5.76
C PRO A 64 -4.01 -4.76 -5.90
N GLU A 65 -2.72 -4.95 -6.05
CA GLU A 65 -2.16 -6.30 -6.11
C GLU A 65 -2.24 -6.97 -4.74
N ILE A 66 -2.96 -8.10 -4.68
CA ILE A 66 -3.19 -8.86 -3.46
C ILE A 66 -2.43 -10.18 -3.55
N VAL A 67 -1.55 -10.41 -2.58
CA VAL A 67 -0.81 -11.66 -2.41
C VAL A 67 -1.45 -12.46 -1.30
N ASN A 68 -1.70 -13.73 -1.57
CA ASN A 68 -2.17 -14.69 -0.58
C ASN A 68 -0.96 -15.49 -0.05
N ASP A 69 -0.78 -15.50 1.26
CA ASP A 69 0.16 -16.39 1.92
C ASP A 69 -0.51 -17.75 2.13
N GLU A 70 -0.13 -18.76 1.35
CA GLU A 70 -0.77 -20.08 1.38
C GLU A 70 -0.58 -20.83 2.70
N ALA A 71 0.51 -20.56 3.41
CA ALA A 71 0.81 -21.19 4.69
C ALA A 71 -0.12 -20.72 5.82
N THR A 72 -0.49 -19.43 5.81
CA THR A 72 -1.31 -18.82 6.87
C THR A 72 -2.71 -18.42 6.42
N GLY A 73 -3.01 -18.48 5.12
CA GLY A 73 -4.25 -18.00 4.51
C GLY A 73 -4.43 -16.47 4.58
N LYS A 74 -3.38 -15.73 4.97
CA LYS A 74 -3.44 -14.27 5.13
C LYS A 74 -3.25 -13.59 3.79
N LYS A 75 -4.01 -12.51 3.60
CA LYS A 75 -3.93 -11.69 2.38
C LYS A 75 -3.25 -10.37 2.68
N TYR A 76 -2.39 -9.95 1.76
CA TYR A 76 -1.59 -8.74 1.85
C TYR A 76 -1.71 -7.93 0.57
N TYR A 77 -1.81 -6.60 0.69
CA TYR A 77 -1.47 -5.72 -0.42
C TYR A 77 0.04 -5.73 -0.63
N ARG A 78 0.48 -5.77 -1.87
CA ARG A 78 1.90 -5.65 -2.22
C ARG A 78 2.18 -4.26 -2.78
N PHE A 79 3.16 -3.58 -2.18
CA PHE A 79 3.66 -2.28 -2.67
C PHE A 79 5.18 -2.34 -2.86
N PHE A 80 5.69 -1.71 -3.90
CA PHE A 80 7.13 -1.58 -4.11
C PHE A 80 7.78 -0.68 -3.07
N SER A 81 9.06 -0.92 -2.78
CA SER A 81 9.89 0.01 -2.02
C SER A 81 9.90 1.38 -2.70
N GLY A 82 9.59 2.43 -1.92
CA GLY A 82 9.40 3.80 -2.38
C GLY A 82 7.96 4.16 -2.75
N SER A 83 7.02 3.19 -2.77
CA SER A 83 5.60 3.48 -2.95
C SER A 83 5.04 4.26 -1.76
N LYS A 84 4.12 5.19 -2.03
CA LYS A 84 3.27 5.82 -1.00
C LYS A 84 1.84 5.36 -1.18
N PHE A 85 1.12 5.10 -0.11
CA PHE A 85 -0.26 4.59 -0.19
C PHE A 85 -1.12 5.11 0.96
N ILE A 86 -2.42 5.08 0.78
CA ILE A 86 -3.41 5.52 1.77
C ILE A 86 -4.33 4.36 2.08
N LEU A 87 -4.48 4.08 3.37
CA LEU A 87 -5.47 3.14 3.88
C LEU A 87 -6.60 3.88 4.58
N GLY A 88 -7.79 3.27 4.54
CA GLY A 88 -8.94 3.67 5.34
C GLY A 88 -10.11 2.76 5.10
#